data_AF-A0A3B0V1Q5-F1
#
_entry.id   AF-A0A3B0V1Q5-F1
#
_cell.length_a   1.000
_cell.length_b   1.000
_cell.length_c   1.000
_cell.angle_alpha   90.00
_cell.angle_beta   90.00
_cell.angle_gamma   90.00
#
_symmetry.space_group_name_H-M   'P 1'
#
loop_
_entity.id
_entity.type
_entity.pdbx_description
1 polymer ?
#
loop_
_entity_poly.entity_id
_entity_poly.type
_entity_poly.pdbx_seq_one_letter_code
_entity_poly.pdbx_strand_id
1 'polypeptide(L)'
;MTLQYIARKIADLNESNTWTRIQVGVFEVRDGVESQVGEYIRNYGLMRTFFHFQKNGKDYALYSPDYTCTRLMELPSCRDLGGEEPAGNGFCPVEYYVPCYIEREYEGVDGKRHRYLAIDPQSKDFEPSTDFRYPLDLVTGEREKIETPNILITPLTYMLFGFVSGCFWGDDSSWKVQVLDLSQAAKGIISREERFGYLPLPDKLSLKDSIDLINFELGEENWDITIATQRSFEFKTGKEN
;
A
#
# COMPACT_ATOMS: atom_id res chain seq x y z
N MET A 1 9.78 -14.78 -9.00
CA MET A 1 10.41 -14.78 -7.66
C MET A 1 10.49 -13.34 -7.22
N THR A 2 9.94 -13.00 -6.06
CA THR A 2 9.72 -11.61 -5.67
C THR A 2 10.75 -11.24 -4.61
N LEU A 3 11.70 -10.39 -4.99
CA LEU A 3 12.58 -9.69 -4.04
C LEU A 3 11.69 -8.87 -3.10
N GLN A 4 11.85 -9.05 -1.79
CA GLN A 4 11.10 -8.29 -0.79
C GLN A 4 12.06 -7.75 0.27
N TYR A 5 11.76 -6.56 0.78
CA TYR A 5 12.42 -6.03 1.97
C TYR A 5 11.45 -5.99 3.15
N ILE A 6 11.92 -6.39 4.32
CA ILE A 6 11.18 -6.35 5.58
C ILE A 6 12.02 -5.64 6.65
N ALA A 7 11.35 -5.12 7.69
CA ALA A 7 12.01 -4.55 8.84
C ALA A 7 11.51 -5.18 10.13
N ARG A 8 12.41 -5.37 11.09
CA ARG A 8 12.07 -5.90 12.43
C ARG A 8 12.94 -5.28 13.50
N LYS A 9 12.41 -5.22 14.71
CA LYS A 9 13.18 -4.84 15.90
C LYS A 9 14.32 -5.83 16.10
N ILE A 10 15.54 -5.33 16.30
CA ILE A 10 16.72 -6.15 16.61
C ILE A 10 17.29 -5.86 18.01
N ALA A 11 17.07 -4.68 18.57
CA ALA A 11 17.46 -4.36 19.95
C ALA A 11 16.56 -3.27 20.57
N ASP A 12 16.45 -3.28 21.89
CA ASP A 12 15.95 -2.14 22.68
C ASP A 12 17.15 -1.29 23.11
N LEU A 13 17.06 0.02 22.91
CA LEU A 13 18.11 1.00 23.22
C LEU A 13 17.71 1.93 24.38
N ASN A 14 16.72 1.52 25.18
CA ASN A 14 16.12 2.36 26.20
C ASN A 14 17.14 2.74 27.29
N GLU A 15 17.28 4.04 27.54
CA GLU A 15 17.92 4.58 28.74
C GLU A 15 16.83 5.01 29.73
N SER A 16 17.13 4.96 31.03
CA SER A 16 16.16 5.33 32.07
C SER A 16 15.64 6.77 31.86
N ASN A 17 14.32 6.96 31.96
CA ASN A 17 13.63 8.26 31.79
C ASN A 17 13.69 8.88 30.39
N THR A 18 13.94 8.09 29.34
CA THR A 18 13.89 8.56 27.94
C THR A 18 12.72 7.95 27.17
N TRP A 19 12.35 8.58 26.06
CA TRP A 19 11.44 8.01 25.07
C TRP A 19 11.95 6.64 24.61
N THR A 20 11.03 5.71 24.32
CA THR A 20 11.40 4.38 23.84
C THR A 20 12.27 4.48 22.60
N ARG A 21 13.46 3.89 22.62
CA ARG A 21 14.35 3.82 21.46
C ARG A 21 14.58 2.37 21.10
N ILE A 22 14.43 2.05 19.82
CA ILE A 22 14.67 0.70 19.30
C ILE A 22 15.60 0.76 18.09
N GLN A 23 16.41 -0.26 17.94
CA GLN A 23 17.17 -0.52 16.73
C GLN A 23 16.34 -1.41 15.83
N VAL A 24 16.18 -1.00 14.57
CA VAL A 24 15.41 -1.74 13.56
C VAL A 24 16.37 -2.20 12.46
N GLY A 25 16.42 -3.51 12.22
CA GLY A 25 17.16 -4.08 11.10
C GLY A 25 16.29 -4.12 9.86
N VAL A 26 16.89 -3.83 8.70
CA VAL A 26 16.29 -3.98 7.37
C VAL A 26 16.87 -5.23 6.71
N PHE A 27 15.99 -6.13 6.28
CA PHE A 27 16.33 -7.44 5.74
C PHE A 27 15.84 -7.56 4.31
N GLU A 28 16.75 -7.95 3.44
CA GLU A 28 16.43 -8.42 2.09
C GLU A 28 16.03 -9.89 2.17
N VAL A 29 14.90 -10.25 1.57
CA VAL A 29 14.39 -11.62 1.50
C VAL A 29 14.45 -12.08 0.05
N ARG A 30 15.30 -13.07 -0.24
CA ARG A 30 15.41 -13.73 -1.54
C ARG A 30 15.23 -15.22 -1.35
N ASP A 31 14.24 -15.80 -2.03
CA ASP A 31 13.95 -17.23 -1.98
C ASP A 31 13.80 -17.78 -0.54
N GLY A 32 13.19 -16.97 0.34
CA GLY A 32 12.99 -17.27 1.75
C GLY A 32 14.25 -17.11 2.63
N VAL A 33 15.38 -16.76 2.04
CA VAL A 33 16.63 -16.46 2.76
C VAL A 33 16.67 -14.97 3.08
N GLU A 34 16.80 -14.66 4.36
CA GLU A 34 16.91 -13.30 4.85
C GLU A 34 18.37 -12.89 5.04
N SER A 35 18.74 -11.72 4.53
CA SER A 35 20.05 -11.10 4.75
C SER A 35 19.85 -9.67 5.25
N GLN A 36 20.48 -9.31 6.37
CA GLN A 36 20.43 -7.92 6.85
C GLN A 36 21.23 -7.02 5.90
N VAL A 37 20.60 -5.99 5.36
CA VAL A 37 21.22 -5.03 4.42
C VAL A 37 21.45 -3.66 5.04
N GLY A 38 20.78 -3.36 6.15
CA GLY A 38 21.00 -2.13 6.90
C GLY A 38 20.19 -2.07 8.18
N GLU A 39 20.15 -0.89 8.77
CA GLU A 39 19.47 -0.63 10.03
C GLU A 39 19.21 0.86 10.23
N TYR A 40 18.28 1.18 11.12
CA TYR A 40 18.02 2.54 11.56
C TYR A 40 17.56 2.54 13.02
N ILE A 41 17.67 3.71 13.67
CA ILE A 41 17.16 3.93 15.02
C ILE A 41 15.78 4.57 14.93
N ARG A 42 14.87 4.11 15.79
CA ARG A 42 13.54 4.69 15.97
C ARG A 42 13.35 5.18 17.41
N ASN A 43 12.63 6.29 17.59
CA ASN A 43 12.32 6.88 18.90
C ASN A 43 10.91 6.57 19.45
N TYR A 44 10.33 5.44 19.04
CA TYR A 44 9.06 4.91 19.54
C TYR A 44 8.98 3.39 19.34
N GLY A 45 7.92 2.77 19.85
CA GLY A 45 7.68 1.32 19.75
C GLY A 45 7.46 0.81 18.32
N LEU A 46 7.27 -0.51 18.18
CA LEU A 46 7.07 -1.12 16.86
C LEU A 46 5.63 -0.89 16.36
N MET A 47 5.50 -0.03 15.35
CA MET A 47 4.35 0.06 14.44
C MET A 47 4.76 -0.46 13.06
N ARG A 48 3.78 -0.73 12.17
CA ARG A 48 3.99 -1.22 10.79
C ARG A 48 4.46 -0.12 9.83
N THR A 49 5.45 0.64 10.27
CA THR A 49 5.96 1.83 9.57
C THR A 49 7.25 1.53 8.81
N PHE A 50 7.23 0.44 8.05
CA PHE A 50 8.20 0.11 7.01
C PHE A 50 7.44 -0.56 5.87
N PHE A 51 7.49 0.02 4.67
CA PHE A 51 6.79 -0.52 3.50
C PHE A 51 7.67 -0.41 2.26
N HIS A 52 8.04 -1.55 1.71
CA HIS A 52 8.82 -1.69 0.48
C HIS A 52 7.94 -1.47 -0.75
N PHE A 53 8.43 -0.68 -1.70
CA PHE A 53 7.85 -0.51 -3.02
C PHE A 53 8.92 -0.30 -4.09
N GLN A 54 8.55 -0.46 -5.36
CA GLN A 54 9.46 -0.24 -6.49
C GLN A 54 9.02 0.93 -7.36
N LYS A 55 10.00 1.65 -7.90
CA LYS A 55 9.77 2.70 -8.89
C LYS A 55 10.90 2.76 -9.90
N ASN A 56 10.56 2.67 -11.18
CA ASN A 56 11.52 2.68 -12.30
C ASN A 56 12.65 1.65 -12.13
N GLY A 57 12.30 0.43 -11.68
CA GLY A 57 13.26 -0.65 -11.47
C GLY A 57 14.22 -0.46 -10.28
N LYS A 58 13.92 0.48 -9.38
CA LYS A 58 14.65 0.68 -8.12
C LYS A 58 13.76 0.43 -6.91
N ASP A 59 14.34 -0.13 -5.87
CA ASP A 59 13.67 -0.42 -4.61
C ASP A 59 13.76 0.76 -3.64
N TYR A 60 12.64 1.08 -3.01
CA TYR A 60 12.52 2.10 -1.98
C TYR A 60 11.70 1.57 -0.81
N ALA A 61 11.78 2.24 0.33
CA ALA A 61 10.84 2.04 1.42
C ALA A 61 10.32 3.35 1.98
N LEU A 62 9.03 3.38 2.28
CA LEU A 62 8.48 4.32 3.26
C LEU A 62 8.84 3.80 4.64
N TYR A 63 9.40 4.66 5.48
CA TYR A 63 9.70 4.30 6.86
C TYR A 63 9.53 5.50 7.78
N SER A 64 9.49 5.23 9.09
CA SER A 64 9.37 6.26 10.11
C SER A 64 10.45 6.05 11.17
N PRO A 65 11.57 6.79 11.13
CA PRO A 65 12.59 6.78 12.17
C PRO A 65 12.21 7.68 13.37
N ASP A 66 11.40 8.70 13.14
CA ASP A 66 10.83 9.54 14.18
C ASP A 66 9.33 9.35 14.25
N TYR A 67 8.76 9.32 15.45
CA TYR A 67 7.33 9.16 15.72
C TYR A 67 6.45 10.09 14.91
N THR A 68 6.96 11.24 14.47
CA THR A 68 6.18 12.32 13.87
C THR A 68 6.48 12.58 12.39
N CYS A 69 7.16 11.65 11.70
CA CYS A 69 7.50 11.82 10.28
C CYS A 69 7.47 10.53 9.46
N THR A 70 7.24 10.72 8.15
CA THR A 70 7.43 9.73 7.09
C THR A 70 8.68 10.09 6.27
N ARG A 71 9.58 9.13 6.06
CA ARG A 71 10.81 9.27 5.29
C ARG A 71 10.89 8.22 4.18
N LEU A 72 11.75 8.49 3.19
CA LEU A 72 12.05 7.58 2.08
C LEU A 72 13.46 7.02 2.23
N MET A 73 13.56 5.70 2.10
CA MET A 73 14.82 4.98 2.09
C MET A 73 15.09 4.40 0.70
N GLU A 74 16.31 4.53 0.20
CA GLU A 74 16.81 3.78 -0.94
C GLU A 74 17.25 2.37 -0.50
N LEU A 75 16.87 1.34 -1.26
CA LEU A 75 17.26 -0.05 -1.01
C LEU A 75 18.11 -0.59 -2.17
N PRO A 76 19.07 -1.49 -1.91
CA PRO A 76 19.44 -2.07 -0.61
C PRO A 76 20.44 -1.22 0.21
N SER A 77 20.82 -0.02 -0.25
CA SER A 77 21.83 0.82 0.42
C SER A 77 21.41 1.32 1.80
N CYS A 78 20.11 1.26 2.12
CA CYS A 78 19.48 1.81 3.31
C CYS A 78 19.78 3.32 3.52
N ARG A 79 20.05 4.04 2.42
CA ARG A 79 20.31 5.47 2.45
C ARG A 79 18.99 6.23 2.62
N ASP A 80 18.91 7.09 3.63
CA ASP A 80 17.82 8.06 3.76
C ASP A 80 17.89 9.07 2.62
N LEU A 81 16.80 9.19 1.86
CA LEU A 81 16.68 10.12 0.74
C LEU A 81 16.03 11.44 1.17
N GLY A 82 15.31 11.47 2.28
CA GLY A 82 14.52 12.61 2.74
C GLY A 82 13.06 12.28 3.00
N GLY A 83 12.19 13.28 2.93
CA GLY A 83 10.75 13.18 3.21
C GLY A 83 10.29 14.26 4.18
N GLU A 84 9.35 13.94 5.05
CA GLU A 84 8.88 14.86 6.09
C GLU A 84 9.94 15.03 7.19
N GLU A 85 10.06 16.25 7.72
CA GLU A 85 10.86 16.49 8.93
C GLU A 85 10.03 16.23 10.20
N PRO A 86 10.63 15.71 11.28
CA PRO A 86 9.98 15.57 12.58
C PRO A 86 9.40 16.90 13.08
N ALA A 87 8.23 16.86 13.70
CA ALA A 87 7.57 18.04 14.25
C ALA A 87 6.78 17.69 15.52
N GLY A 88 6.77 18.59 16.52
CA GLY A 88 6.07 18.33 17.79
C GLY A 88 4.56 18.12 17.66
N ASN A 89 3.94 18.64 16.59
CA ASN A 89 2.54 18.40 16.22
C ASN A 89 2.44 17.61 14.89
N GLY A 90 3.47 16.83 14.59
CA GLY A 90 3.53 16.05 13.36
C GLY A 90 2.54 14.89 13.39
N PHE A 91 2.45 14.24 12.24
CA PHE A 91 1.59 13.07 12.07
C PHE A 91 2.35 11.83 12.49
N CYS A 92 1.68 10.96 13.21
CA CYS A 92 2.23 9.76 13.80
C CYS A 92 1.85 8.55 12.94
N PRO A 93 2.66 8.18 11.93
CA PRO A 93 2.32 7.06 11.05
C PRO A 93 2.32 5.75 11.84
N VAL A 94 1.40 4.86 11.48
CA VAL A 94 1.26 3.52 12.07
C VAL A 94 1.39 2.44 11.02
N GLU A 95 0.87 2.69 9.82
CA GLU A 95 0.92 1.77 8.69
C GLU A 95 1.01 2.56 7.39
N TYR A 96 1.74 1.99 6.43
CA TYR A 96 1.80 2.49 5.05
C TYR A 96 1.22 1.44 4.12
N TYR A 97 0.67 1.90 3.00
CA TYR A 97 0.22 1.04 1.92
C TYR A 97 0.45 1.74 0.58
N VAL A 98 1.30 1.16 -0.27
CA VAL A 98 1.47 1.59 -1.66
C VAL A 98 0.86 0.52 -2.55
N PRO A 99 -0.28 0.80 -3.22
CA PRO A 99 -0.90 -0.17 -4.11
C PRO A 99 0.05 -0.59 -5.22
N CYS A 100 -0.04 -1.86 -5.60
CA CYS A 100 0.68 -2.38 -6.76
C CYS A 100 -0.30 -2.97 -7.77
N TYR A 101 0.12 -3.11 -9.02
CA TYR A 101 -0.73 -3.61 -10.09
C TYR A 101 0.07 -4.32 -11.17
N ILE A 102 -0.66 -5.08 -11.96
CA ILE A 102 -0.26 -5.54 -13.29
C ILE A 102 -1.32 -5.12 -14.30
N GLU A 103 -0.89 -4.80 -15.51
CA GLU A 103 -1.79 -4.64 -16.66
C GLU A 103 -2.05 -5.99 -17.30
N ARG A 104 -3.33 -6.24 -17.59
CA ARG A 104 -3.79 -7.41 -18.30
C ARG A 104 -4.63 -7.00 -19.50
N GLU A 105 -4.54 -7.76 -20.58
CA GLU A 105 -5.29 -7.55 -21.82
C GLU A 105 -6.14 -8.79 -22.13
N TYR A 106 -7.39 -8.58 -22.50
CA TYR A 106 -8.27 -9.63 -23.01
C TYR A 106 -9.00 -9.16 -24.27
N GLU A 107 -9.42 -10.10 -25.12
CA GLU A 107 -10.22 -9.82 -26.31
C GLU A 107 -11.73 -9.95 -26.01
N GLY A 108 -12.47 -8.88 -26.22
CA GLY A 108 -13.92 -8.82 -26.09
C GLY A 108 -14.64 -9.67 -27.15
N VAL A 109 -15.94 -9.89 -26.95
CA VAL A 109 -16.80 -10.59 -27.92
C VAL A 109 -16.93 -9.80 -29.22
N ASP A 110 -16.68 -8.49 -29.18
CA ASP A 110 -16.63 -7.61 -30.35
C ASP A 110 -15.25 -7.64 -31.07
N GLY A 111 -14.34 -8.53 -30.65
CA GLY A 111 -12.98 -8.63 -31.17
C GLY A 111 -12.05 -7.49 -30.75
N LYS A 112 -12.50 -6.59 -29.87
CA LYS A 112 -11.66 -5.49 -29.38
C LYS A 112 -10.82 -5.94 -28.20
N ARG A 113 -9.63 -5.37 -28.09
CA ARG A 113 -8.75 -5.58 -26.95
C ARG A 113 -9.10 -4.61 -25.84
N HIS A 114 -9.34 -5.14 -24.66
CA HIS A 114 -9.59 -4.40 -23.44
C HIS A 114 -8.42 -4.60 -22.50
N ARG A 115 -7.96 -3.50 -21.90
CA ARG A 115 -6.94 -3.52 -20.85
C ARG A 115 -7.55 -3.17 -19.52
N TYR A 116 -7.06 -3.81 -18.47
CA TYR A 116 -7.48 -3.54 -17.11
C TYR A 116 -6.31 -3.75 -16.15
N LEU A 117 -6.46 -3.18 -14.95
CA LEU A 117 -5.51 -3.34 -13.86
C LEU A 117 -5.98 -4.45 -12.93
N ALA A 118 -5.10 -5.40 -12.63
CA ALA A 118 -5.27 -6.24 -11.45
C ALA A 118 -4.47 -5.61 -10.31
N ILE A 119 -5.17 -4.95 -9.38
CA ILE A 119 -4.59 -4.33 -8.18
C ILE A 119 -4.24 -5.42 -7.17
N ASP A 120 -3.10 -5.26 -6.49
CA ASP A 120 -2.51 -6.19 -5.54
C ASP A 120 -2.55 -7.65 -6.01
N PRO A 121 -1.96 -7.93 -7.18
CA PRO A 121 -2.10 -9.21 -7.85
C PRO A 121 -1.54 -10.35 -6.98
N GLN A 122 -2.26 -11.45 -6.99
CA GLN A 122 -1.86 -12.71 -6.37
C GLN A 122 -1.01 -13.53 -7.34
N SER A 123 -0.33 -14.57 -6.86
CA SER A 123 0.57 -15.40 -7.69
C SER A 123 -0.10 -15.94 -8.96
N LYS A 124 -1.38 -16.34 -8.86
CA LYS A 124 -2.19 -16.82 -10.00
C LYS A 124 -2.38 -15.76 -11.10
N ASP A 125 -2.33 -14.47 -10.74
CA ASP A 125 -2.56 -13.37 -11.67
C ASP A 125 -1.32 -13.07 -12.51
N PHE A 126 -0.19 -13.73 -12.27
CA PHE A 126 0.99 -13.68 -13.14
C PHE A 126 1.01 -14.81 -14.17
N GLU A 127 0.13 -15.80 -14.02
CA GLU A 127 0.03 -16.92 -14.94
C GLU A 127 -0.87 -16.54 -16.13
N PRO A 128 -0.53 -16.99 -17.35
CA PRO A 128 -1.46 -16.92 -18.47
C PRO A 128 -2.78 -17.62 -18.10
N SER A 129 -3.90 -16.98 -18.37
CA SER A 129 -5.21 -17.55 -18.11
C SER A 129 -6.11 -17.44 -19.35
N THR A 130 -7.15 -18.25 -19.37
CA THR A 130 -8.18 -18.20 -20.40
C THR A 130 -9.52 -17.99 -19.71
N ASP A 131 -10.22 -16.94 -20.11
CA ASP A 131 -11.57 -16.67 -19.65
C ASP A 131 -12.58 -17.38 -20.55
N PHE A 132 -13.60 -17.97 -19.93
CA PHE A 132 -14.66 -18.68 -20.63
C PHE A 132 -15.95 -17.89 -20.54
N ARG A 133 -16.55 -17.61 -21.69
CA ARG A 133 -17.86 -16.94 -21.78
C ARG A 133 -18.83 -17.83 -22.54
N TYR A 134 -20.11 -17.73 -22.15
CA TYR A 134 -21.20 -18.51 -22.73
C TYR A 134 -22.34 -17.58 -23.17
N PRO A 135 -22.09 -16.68 -24.14
CA PRO A 135 -23.16 -15.81 -24.67
C PRO A 135 -24.29 -16.66 -25.27
N LEU A 136 -25.51 -16.15 -25.17
CA LEU A 136 -26.68 -16.73 -25.83
C LEU A 136 -26.70 -16.26 -27.29
N ASP A 137 -26.67 -17.21 -28.22
CA ASP A 137 -26.98 -16.93 -29.62
C ASP A 137 -28.49 -16.70 -29.75
N LEU A 138 -28.88 -15.49 -30.17
CA LEU A 138 -30.29 -15.09 -30.29
C LEU A 138 -31.00 -15.75 -31.49
N VAL A 139 -30.25 -16.32 -32.43
CA VAL A 139 -30.78 -17.00 -33.62
C VAL A 139 -31.05 -18.47 -33.32
N THR A 140 -30.07 -19.16 -32.74
CA THR A 140 -30.17 -20.61 -32.45
C THR A 140 -30.76 -20.90 -31.07
N GLY A 141 -30.68 -19.95 -30.14
CA GLY A 141 -31.05 -20.14 -28.73
C GLY A 141 -30.01 -20.93 -27.93
N GLU A 142 -28.86 -21.28 -28.53
CA GLU A 142 -27.80 -22.05 -27.90
C GLU A 142 -26.77 -21.14 -27.23
N ARG A 143 -25.99 -21.70 -26.30
CA ARG A 143 -24.86 -21.00 -25.68
C ARG A 143 -23.55 -21.56 -26.21
N GLU A 144 -22.82 -20.76 -26.97
CA GLU A 144 -21.51 -21.13 -27.47
C GLU A 144 -20.42 -20.78 -26.48
N LYS A 145 -19.42 -21.66 -26.33
CA LYS A 145 -18.26 -21.41 -25.49
C LYS A 145 -17.25 -20.57 -26.27
N ILE A 146 -17.01 -19.35 -25.81
CA ILE A 146 -15.93 -18.49 -26.31
C ILE A 146 -14.77 -18.56 -25.32
N GLU A 147 -13.58 -18.84 -25.85
CA GLU A 147 -12.32 -18.85 -25.11
C GLU A 147 -11.54 -17.58 -25.42
N THR A 148 -11.33 -16.75 -24.41
CA THR A 148 -10.57 -15.51 -24.55
C THR A 148 -9.26 -15.62 -23.77
N PRO A 149 -8.09 -15.58 -24.44
CA PRO A 149 -6.83 -15.53 -23.74
C PRO A 149 -6.70 -14.20 -22.99
N ASN A 150 -6.22 -14.27 -21.76
CA ASN A 150 -5.99 -13.14 -20.90
C ASN A 150 -4.48 -13.05 -20.64
N ILE A 151 -3.87 -11.98 -21.18
CA ILE A 151 -2.42 -11.87 -21.35
C ILE A 151 -1.87 -10.82 -20.39
N LEU A 152 -0.77 -11.17 -19.71
CA LEU A 152 0.00 -10.24 -18.89
C LEU A 152 0.77 -9.25 -19.76
N ILE A 153 0.61 -7.95 -19.50
CA ILE A 153 1.23 -6.87 -20.29
C ILE A 153 2.43 -6.24 -19.59
N THR A 154 2.34 -6.02 -18.27
CA THR A 154 3.40 -5.38 -17.49
C THR A 154 3.93 -6.30 -16.39
N PRO A 155 5.18 -6.11 -15.93
CA PRO A 155 5.60 -6.64 -14.64
C PRO A 155 4.81 -5.97 -13.50
N LEU A 156 4.98 -6.50 -12.28
CA LEU A 156 4.47 -5.87 -11.06
C LEU A 156 4.98 -4.42 -10.98
N THR A 157 4.04 -3.48 -10.90
CA THR A 157 4.31 -2.05 -10.87
C THR A 157 3.62 -1.43 -9.66
N TYR A 158 4.25 -0.45 -9.00
CA TYR A 158 3.62 0.27 -7.88
C TYR A 158 3.03 1.60 -8.36
N MET A 159 1.93 1.99 -7.72
CA MET A 159 1.32 3.30 -7.93
C MET A 159 2.28 4.42 -7.52
N LEU A 160 2.12 5.59 -8.15
CA LEU A 160 2.87 6.80 -7.81
C LEU A 160 2.30 7.54 -6.58
N PHE A 161 1.33 6.94 -5.92
CA PHE A 161 0.76 7.39 -4.66
C PHE A 161 0.65 6.22 -3.70
N GLY A 162 0.54 6.53 -2.42
CA GLY A 162 0.25 5.56 -1.37
C GLY A 162 -0.66 6.17 -0.33
N PHE A 163 -0.85 5.42 0.74
CA PHE A 163 -1.67 5.78 1.87
C PHE A 163 -0.87 5.62 3.15
N VAL A 164 -1.19 6.45 4.12
CA VAL A 164 -0.68 6.35 5.48
C VAL A 164 -1.85 6.40 6.45
N SER A 165 -1.81 5.53 7.45
CA SER A 165 -2.68 5.61 8.62
C SER A 165 -1.91 6.13 9.82
N GLY A 166 -2.57 6.88 10.69
CA GLY A 166 -1.93 7.45 11.86
C GLY A 166 -2.79 8.50 12.55
N CYS A 167 -2.27 9.08 13.62
CA CYS A 167 -2.94 10.14 14.34
C CYS A 167 -2.11 11.42 14.31
N PHE A 168 -2.69 12.53 14.76
CA PHE A 168 -1.89 13.68 15.12
C PHE A 168 -1.52 13.57 16.58
N TRP A 169 -0.34 14.07 16.94
CA TRP A 169 0.08 14.14 18.33
C TRP A 169 -1.01 14.76 19.23
N GLY A 170 -1.47 14.02 20.23
CA GLY A 170 -2.53 14.43 21.16
C GLY A 170 -3.96 14.05 20.75
N ASP A 171 -4.16 13.45 19.57
CA ASP A 171 -5.42 12.87 19.10
C ASP A 171 -5.32 11.34 19.10
N ASP A 172 -5.24 10.74 20.29
CA ASP A 172 -5.05 9.29 20.47
C ASP A 172 -6.33 8.47 20.27
N SER A 173 -7.41 9.12 19.80
CA SER A 173 -8.75 8.54 19.74
C SER A 173 -9.08 7.85 18.41
N SER A 174 -8.29 8.07 17.36
CA SER A 174 -8.61 7.59 16.01
C SER A 174 -7.42 7.57 15.06
N TRP A 175 -7.49 6.65 14.09
CA TRP A 175 -6.55 6.59 12.97
C TRP A 175 -7.15 7.28 11.76
N LYS A 176 -6.47 8.31 11.25
CA LYS A 176 -6.79 9.04 10.03
C LYS A 176 -6.07 8.41 8.85
N VAL A 177 -6.73 8.37 7.70
CA VAL A 177 -6.15 7.96 6.42
C VAL A 177 -5.77 9.20 5.62
N GLN A 178 -4.52 9.27 5.16
CA GLN A 178 -4.05 10.34 4.29
C GLN A 178 -3.33 9.78 3.06
N VAL A 179 -3.29 10.57 2.00
CA VAL A 179 -2.65 10.21 0.73
C VAL A 179 -1.21 10.70 0.73
N LEU A 180 -0.29 9.86 0.27
CA LEU A 180 1.10 10.20 0.01
C LEU A 180 1.32 10.31 -1.50
N ASP A 181 1.85 11.44 -1.97
CA ASP A 181 2.40 11.56 -3.32
C ASP A 181 3.84 11.02 -3.34
N LEU A 182 4.06 9.98 -4.15
CA LEU A 182 5.35 9.30 -4.34
C LEU A 182 5.93 9.57 -5.75
N SER A 183 5.33 10.48 -6.52
CA SER A 183 5.75 10.86 -7.87
C SER A 183 7.18 11.41 -7.92
N GLN A 184 7.73 11.87 -6.79
CA GLN A 184 9.11 12.34 -6.67
C GLN A 184 9.97 11.55 -5.67
N ALA A 185 9.58 10.31 -5.34
CA ALA A 185 10.28 9.49 -4.35
C ALA A 185 11.79 9.30 -4.63
N ALA A 186 12.21 9.19 -5.90
CA ALA A 186 13.62 9.06 -6.27
C ALA A 186 14.48 10.28 -5.90
N LYS A 187 13.86 11.43 -5.65
CA LYS A 187 14.52 12.66 -5.17
C LYS A 187 14.39 12.83 -3.65
N GLY A 188 13.79 11.87 -2.94
CA GLY A 188 13.49 11.97 -1.51
C GLY A 188 12.35 12.93 -1.17
N ILE A 189 11.49 13.26 -2.14
CA ILE A 189 10.37 14.18 -1.94
C ILE A 189 9.08 13.38 -1.80
N ILE A 190 8.35 13.66 -0.73
CA ILE A 190 7.01 13.12 -0.42
C ILE A 190 6.13 14.30 -0.03
N SER A 191 4.88 14.30 -0.44
CA SER A 191 3.86 15.17 0.15
C SER A 191 2.71 14.36 0.68
N ARG A 192 2.13 14.81 1.80
CA ARG A 192 1.00 14.18 2.45
C ARG A 192 -0.21 15.09 2.37
N GLU A 193 -1.35 14.53 1.97
CA GLU A 193 -2.58 15.27 1.75
C GLU A 193 -3.76 14.68 2.53
N GLU A 194 -4.51 15.56 3.21
CA GLU A 194 -5.75 15.23 3.89
C GLU A 194 -6.94 15.32 2.92
N ARG A 195 -7.06 14.36 2.00
CA ARG A 195 -8.10 14.38 0.96
C ARG A 195 -9.49 13.97 1.46
N PHE A 196 -9.54 13.10 2.47
CA PHE A 196 -10.78 12.43 2.88
C PHE A 196 -11.34 12.97 4.20
N GLY A 197 -10.67 13.96 4.79
CA GLY A 197 -10.97 14.44 6.14
C GLY A 197 -10.73 13.35 7.19
N TYR A 198 -11.57 13.36 8.22
CA TYR A 198 -11.49 12.42 9.33
C TYR A 198 -12.23 11.12 9.01
N LEU A 199 -11.47 10.06 8.76
CA LEU A 199 -11.99 8.70 8.53
C LEU A 199 -11.39 7.73 9.55
N PRO A 200 -12.13 7.28 10.56
CA PRO A 200 -11.64 6.28 11.51
C PRO A 200 -11.51 4.93 10.81
N LEU A 201 -10.30 4.37 10.83
CA LEU A 201 -10.04 3.02 10.34
C LEU A 201 -10.61 1.94 11.27
N PRO A 202 -11.07 0.80 10.73
CA PRO A 202 -11.45 -0.35 11.54
C PRO A 202 -10.30 -0.98 12.31
N ASP A 203 -10.49 -1.26 13.60
CA ASP A 203 -9.45 -1.75 14.51
C ASP A 203 -8.86 -3.11 14.11
N LYS A 204 -9.57 -3.87 13.28
CA LYS A 204 -9.22 -5.25 12.90
C LYS A 204 -8.79 -5.40 11.44
N LEU A 205 -8.80 -4.32 10.66
CA LEU A 205 -8.36 -4.34 9.28
C LEU A 205 -7.01 -3.63 9.17
N SER A 206 -6.14 -4.12 8.29
CA SER A 206 -4.97 -3.33 7.90
C SER A 206 -5.42 -2.15 7.03
N LEU A 207 -4.55 -1.15 6.89
CA LEU A 207 -4.74 -0.07 5.94
C LEU A 207 -4.95 -0.59 4.51
N LYS A 208 -4.20 -1.62 4.12
CA LYS A 208 -4.36 -2.30 2.83
C LYS A 208 -5.77 -2.89 2.69
N ASP A 209 -6.24 -3.64 3.68
CA ASP A 209 -7.56 -4.29 3.62
C ASP A 209 -8.72 -3.27 3.71
N SER A 210 -8.43 -2.05 4.15
CA SER A 210 -9.41 -0.97 4.28
C SER A 210 -9.55 -0.14 3.01
N ILE A 211 -8.68 -0.31 2.02
CA ILE A 211 -8.66 0.50 0.80
C ILE A 211 -8.97 -0.40 -0.39
N ASP A 212 -10.04 -0.07 -1.09
CA ASP A 212 -10.46 -0.77 -2.30
C ASP A 212 -10.33 0.15 -3.53
N LEU A 213 -9.64 -0.38 -4.54
CA LEU A 213 -9.30 0.26 -5.81
C LEU A 213 -9.94 -0.48 -6.99
N ILE A 214 -11.01 -1.27 -6.76
CA ILE A 214 -11.65 -2.09 -7.80
C ILE A 214 -12.15 -1.30 -9.02
N ASN A 215 -12.52 -0.03 -8.83
CA ASN A 215 -13.00 0.86 -9.91
C ASN A 215 -11.87 1.75 -10.49
N PHE A 216 -10.60 1.39 -10.24
CA PHE A 216 -9.48 2.17 -10.73
C PHE A 216 -9.13 1.75 -12.17
N GLU A 217 -9.52 2.56 -13.15
CA GLU A 217 -9.30 2.30 -14.58
C GLU A 217 -8.19 3.16 -15.19
N LEU A 218 -7.40 2.57 -16.09
CA LEU A 218 -6.36 3.29 -16.82
C LEU A 218 -6.97 4.25 -17.85
N GLY A 219 -6.53 5.51 -17.81
CA GLY A 219 -6.87 6.51 -18.82
C GLY A 219 -8.16 7.28 -18.55
N GLU A 220 -8.89 6.96 -17.48
CA GLU A 220 -9.95 7.82 -16.97
C GLU A 220 -9.38 8.96 -16.11
N GLU A 221 -10.02 10.13 -16.15
CA GLU A 221 -9.61 11.30 -15.35
C GLU A 221 -10.24 11.31 -13.94
N ASN A 222 -11.34 10.57 -13.75
CA ASN A 222 -12.05 10.48 -12.47
C ASN A 222 -11.88 9.08 -11.91
N TRP A 223 -11.15 8.97 -10.79
CA TRP A 223 -10.98 7.71 -10.09
C TRP A 223 -11.74 7.73 -8.78
N ASP A 224 -12.52 6.68 -8.55
CA ASP A 224 -13.18 6.43 -7.29
C ASP A 224 -12.40 5.37 -6.49
N ILE A 225 -12.26 5.62 -5.20
CA ILE A 225 -11.73 4.64 -4.24
C ILE A 225 -12.78 4.42 -3.15
N THR A 226 -12.82 3.21 -2.59
CA THR A 226 -13.67 2.91 -1.44
C THR A 226 -12.79 2.71 -0.20
N ILE A 227 -13.15 3.34 0.90
CA ILE A 227 -12.43 3.21 2.18
C ILE A 227 -13.38 2.63 3.23
N ALA A 228 -13.02 1.50 3.81
CA ALA A 228 -13.73 0.94 4.96
C ALA A 228 -13.51 1.82 6.20
N THR A 229 -14.60 2.14 6.91
CA THR A 229 -14.57 2.96 8.12
C THR A 229 -15.30 2.26 9.27
N GLN A 230 -14.88 2.54 10.50
CA GLN A 230 -15.52 2.02 11.71
C GLN A 230 -16.32 3.09 12.43
N ARG A 231 -17.56 2.76 12.77
CA ARG A 231 -18.46 3.61 13.55
C ARG A 231 -18.93 2.82 14.78
N SER A 232 -18.98 3.49 15.91
CA SER A 232 -19.38 2.90 17.19
C SER A 232 -20.72 3.46 17.62
N PHE A 233 -21.62 2.60 18.05
CA PHE A 233 -22.95 2.99 18.50
C PHE A 233 -23.20 2.46 19.91
N GLU A 234 -23.83 3.27 20.75
CA GLU A 234 -24.39 2.81 22.01
C GLU A 234 -25.48 1.77 21.74
N PHE A 235 -25.27 0.54 22.21
CA PHE A 235 -26.15 -0.60 21.92
C PHE A 235 -27.63 -0.38 22.28
N LYS A 236 -27.92 0.37 23.36
CA LYS A 236 -29.30 0.56 23.84
C LYS A 236 -30.07 1.63 23.08
N THR A 237 -29.39 2.67 22.63
CA THR A 237 -30.04 3.86 22.04
C THR A 237 -29.85 3.94 20.53
N GLY A 238 -28.87 3.20 19.98
CA GLY A 238 -28.42 3.34 18.60
C GLY A 238 -27.72 4.68 18.32
N LYS A 239 -27.41 5.47 19.37
CA LYS A 239 -26.72 6.74 19.23
C LYS A 239 -25.25 6.47 18.91
N GLU A 240 -24.72 7.17 17.93
CA GLU A 240 -23.30 7.13 17.63
C GLU A 240 -22.48 7.76 18.77
N ASN A 241 -21.37 7.09 19.12
CA ASN A 241 -20.42 7.55 20.13
C ASN A 241 -19.38 8.48 19.52
#